data_AF-A0A7G8BNW2-F1
#
_entry.id   AF-A0A7G8BNW2-F1
#
_cell.length_a   1.000
_cell.length_b   1.000
_cell.length_c   1.000
_cell.angle_alpha   90.00
_cell.angle_beta   90.00
_cell.angle_gamma   90.00
#
_symmetry.space_group_name_H-M   'P 1'
#
loop_
_entity.id
_entity.type
_entity.pdbx_description
1 polymer ?
#
loop_
_entity_poly.entity_id
_entity_poly.type
_entity_poly.pdbx_seq_one_letter_code
_entity_poly.pdbx_strand_id
1 'polypeptide(L)'
;MRDVALTPPQCPATEAPGPYFQKAFFHDGYFKSLKQVVHFYNTRDKYAYPETSGHCPKGTTEKVDCWPMPEVRNNIDMTSGNLGLTDEEENQIVAFLQTLSDGFTRPYLNSDTYTGACMKGGSATTQGNEHLIPTPLLPACASAICGVAPVPSPSIP
;
A
#
# COMPACT_ATOMS: atom_id res chain seq x y z
N MET A 1 8.27 9.26 -5.48
CA MET A 1 7.14 9.08 -4.54
C MET A 1 7.10 7.59 -4.19
N ARG A 2 6.93 7.20 -2.93
CA ARG A 2 7.09 5.79 -2.52
C ARG A 2 5.80 5.25 -1.94
N ASP A 3 5.52 3.97 -2.19
CA ASP A 3 4.44 3.26 -1.52
C ASP A 3 4.61 3.29 0.00
N VAL A 4 3.48 3.40 0.68
CA VAL A 4 3.40 3.50 2.15
C VAL A 4 3.73 2.17 2.84
N ALA A 5 3.68 1.07 2.09
CA ALA A 5 3.88 -0.29 2.57
C ALA A 5 5.32 -0.80 2.48
N LEU A 6 6.34 0.06 2.31
CA LEU A 6 7.75 -0.35 2.44
C LEU A 6 8.15 -0.53 3.93
N THR A 7 7.29 -1.19 4.71
CA THR A 7 7.59 -1.64 6.07
C THR A 7 8.65 -2.74 5.96
N PRO A 8 9.76 -2.66 6.71
CA PRO A 8 10.65 -3.80 6.86
C PRO A 8 9.86 -5.03 7.34
N PRO A 9 10.06 -6.25 6.80
CA PRO A 9 9.31 -7.46 7.16
C PRO A 9 9.32 -7.80 8.68
N GLN A 10 10.30 -7.27 9.41
CA GLN A 10 10.49 -7.40 10.86
C GLN A 10 9.66 -6.39 11.69
N CYS A 11 8.98 -5.42 11.07
CA CYS A 11 8.15 -4.44 11.78
C CYS A 11 6.66 -4.60 11.45
N PRO A 12 5.76 -4.52 12.47
CA PRO A 12 4.33 -4.76 12.28
C PRO A 12 3.60 -3.63 11.53
N ALA A 13 4.18 -2.42 11.45
CA ALA A 13 3.55 -1.22 10.88
C ALA A 13 4.54 -0.11 10.54
N THR A 14 4.16 0.78 9.60
CA THR A 14 4.85 2.06 9.35
C THR A 14 4.42 3.20 10.28
N GLU A 15 3.52 2.96 11.25
CA GLU A 15 2.99 4.02 12.12
C GLU A 15 4.03 4.62 13.10
N ALA A 16 5.21 4.01 13.22
CA ALA A 16 6.32 4.41 14.09
C ALA A 16 6.94 5.80 13.83
N PRO A 17 7.28 6.61 14.84
CA PRO A 17 8.16 7.78 14.66
C PRO A 17 9.61 7.30 14.40
N GLY A 18 10.02 7.28 13.13
CA GLY A 18 11.33 6.82 12.62
C GLY A 18 11.49 7.22 11.15
N PRO A 19 12.70 7.14 10.56
CA PRO A 19 13.11 8.01 9.45
C PRO A 19 12.24 7.83 8.20
N TYR A 20 11.52 8.91 7.85
CA TYR A 20 10.88 9.27 6.57
C TYR A 20 10.39 8.15 5.65
N PHE A 21 9.67 7.16 6.18
CA PHE A 21 8.78 6.36 5.35
C PHE A 21 7.47 7.13 5.17
N GLN A 22 6.98 7.26 3.94
CA GLN A 22 5.65 7.80 3.70
C GLN A 22 4.66 6.89 4.43
N LYS A 23 3.93 7.42 5.42
CA LYS A 23 3.05 6.60 6.28
C LYS A 23 1.62 6.45 5.78
N ALA A 24 1.21 7.36 4.90
CA ALA A 24 -0.09 7.38 4.27
C ALA A 24 -0.10 8.41 3.13
N PHE A 25 -1.15 8.43 2.32
CA PHE A 25 -1.43 9.51 1.38
C PHE A 25 -2.71 10.27 1.78
N PHE A 26 -2.88 11.45 1.19
CA PHE A 26 -3.91 12.46 1.52
C PHE A 26 -3.75 13.08 2.91
N HIS A 27 -4.57 14.09 3.18
CA HIS A 27 -4.44 14.97 4.35
C HIS A 27 -4.84 14.28 5.67
N ASP A 28 -5.71 13.29 5.60
CA ASP A 28 -6.19 12.45 6.71
C ASP A 28 -5.44 11.11 6.83
N GLY A 29 -4.57 10.81 5.87
CA GLY A 29 -3.85 9.56 5.82
C GLY A 29 -4.71 8.33 5.50
N TYR A 30 -5.85 8.53 4.81
CA TYR A 30 -6.78 7.48 4.45
C TYR A 30 -6.17 6.37 3.59
N PHE A 31 -5.30 6.75 2.65
CA PHE A 31 -4.70 5.84 1.66
C PHE A 31 -3.34 5.30 2.07
N LYS A 32 -3.07 4.05 1.70
CA LYS A 32 -1.88 3.29 2.13
C LYS A 32 -1.09 2.67 0.97
N SER A 33 -1.41 3.03 -0.28
CA SER A 33 -0.59 2.72 -1.45
C SER A 33 -0.80 3.77 -2.56
N LEU A 34 0.17 3.90 -3.45
CA LEU A 34 0.07 4.70 -4.66
C LEU A 34 -1.05 4.17 -5.56
N LYS A 35 -1.18 2.83 -5.63
CA LYS A 35 -2.26 2.18 -6.38
C LYS A 35 -3.64 2.63 -5.89
N GLN A 36 -3.86 2.73 -4.57
CA GLN A 36 -5.12 3.26 -4.05
C GLN A 36 -5.38 4.72 -4.42
N VAL A 37 -4.34 5.57 -4.42
CA VAL A 37 -4.49 6.98 -4.83
C VAL A 37 -4.87 7.07 -6.31
N VAL A 38 -4.19 6.32 -7.17
CA VAL A 38 -4.48 6.26 -8.62
C VAL A 38 -5.90 5.70 -8.83
N HIS A 39 -6.24 4.61 -8.15
CA HIS A 39 -7.54 3.95 -8.27
C HIS A 39 -8.69 4.85 -7.80
N PHE A 40 -8.48 5.66 -6.76
CA PHE A 40 -9.44 6.65 -6.31
C PHE A 40 -9.76 7.65 -7.43
N TYR A 41 -8.76 8.28 -8.04
CA TYR A 41 -9.04 9.22 -9.15
C TYR A 41 -9.69 8.54 -10.35
N ASN A 42 -9.39 7.26 -10.60
CA ASN A 42 -9.99 6.51 -11.69
C ASN A 42 -11.45 6.14 -11.43
N THR A 43 -11.85 5.88 -10.18
CA THR A 43 -13.13 5.21 -9.88
C THR A 43 -14.00 5.87 -8.81
N ARG A 44 -13.58 7.01 -8.23
CA ARG A 44 -14.29 7.75 -7.16
C ARG A 44 -15.80 7.82 -7.39
N ASP A 45 -16.20 8.28 -8.57
CA ASP A 45 -17.60 8.53 -8.92
C ASP A 45 -18.30 7.27 -9.43
N LYS A 46 -17.54 6.27 -9.90
CA LYS A 46 -18.06 4.97 -10.34
C LYS A 46 -18.53 4.12 -9.16
N TYR A 47 -17.84 4.19 -8.03
CA TYR A 47 -18.12 3.41 -6.84
C TYR A 47 -18.42 4.30 -5.61
N ALA A 48 -19.08 5.44 -5.82
CA ALA A 48 -19.47 6.35 -4.75
C ALA A 48 -20.66 5.81 -3.95
N TYR A 49 -20.51 5.73 -2.63
CA TYR A 49 -21.57 5.31 -1.70
C TYR A 49 -21.92 6.44 -0.72
N PRO A 50 -23.20 6.58 -0.32
CA PRO A 50 -23.64 7.58 0.65
C PRO A 50 -23.36 7.15 2.10
N GLU A 51 -22.26 6.46 2.35
CA GLU A 51 -21.90 5.88 3.65
C GLU A 51 -20.62 6.54 4.21
N THR A 52 -20.41 6.43 5.51
CA THR A 52 -19.15 6.85 6.14
C THR A 52 -18.06 5.78 5.97
N SER A 53 -16.79 6.17 6.12
CA SER A 53 -15.68 5.20 6.11
C SER A 53 -15.91 4.07 7.12
N GLY A 54 -15.53 2.84 6.77
CA GLY A 54 -15.78 1.64 7.55
C GLY A 54 -17.19 1.03 7.41
N HIS A 55 -18.10 1.68 6.66
CA HIS A 55 -19.50 1.26 6.53
C HIS A 55 -19.89 0.85 5.10
N CYS A 56 -18.90 0.42 4.30
CA CYS A 56 -19.16 -0.05 2.95
C CYS A 56 -20.16 -1.24 2.92
N PRO A 57 -21.05 -1.30 1.91
CA PRO A 57 -22.03 -2.38 1.80
C PRO A 57 -21.39 -3.77 1.77
N LYS A 58 -22.11 -4.77 2.30
CA LYS A 58 -21.67 -6.17 2.25
C LYS A 58 -21.42 -6.60 0.80
N GLY A 59 -20.26 -7.22 0.57
CA GLY A 59 -19.83 -7.67 -0.76
C GLY A 59 -18.99 -6.64 -1.52
N THR A 60 -18.81 -5.44 -0.98
CA THR A 60 -17.82 -4.47 -1.45
C THR A 60 -16.63 -4.42 -0.49
N THR A 61 -15.51 -3.94 -1.00
CA THR A 61 -14.25 -3.71 -0.31
C THR A 61 -13.95 -2.21 -0.35
N GLU A 62 -13.89 -1.60 0.82
CA GLU A 62 -13.52 -0.18 0.95
C GLU A 62 -12.16 0.06 0.29
N LYS A 63 -12.05 1.16 -0.45
CA LYS A 63 -10.89 1.54 -1.26
C LYS A 63 -10.67 0.77 -2.56
N VAL A 64 -11.61 -0.10 -2.95
CA VAL A 64 -11.57 -0.87 -4.20
C VAL A 64 -12.81 -0.56 -5.02
N ASP A 65 -13.95 -1.04 -4.56
CA ASP A 65 -15.25 -0.91 -5.23
C ASP A 65 -16.28 -0.26 -4.30
N CYS A 66 -15.81 0.43 -3.26
CA CYS A 66 -16.61 1.29 -2.41
C CYS A 66 -15.79 2.50 -1.93
N TRP A 67 -16.28 3.69 -2.30
CA TRP A 67 -15.80 5.00 -1.85
C TRP A 67 -16.82 5.63 -0.91
N PRO A 68 -16.47 5.90 0.36
CA PRO A 68 -17.37 6.57 1.27
C PRO A 68 -17.64 8.01 0.81
N MET A 69 -18.73 8.57 1.32
CA MET A 69 -19.09 9.95 1.02
C MET A 69 -17.99 10.91 1.52
N PRO A 70 -17.72 11.99 0.76
CA PRO A 70 -16.72 12.97 1.14
C PRO A 70 -17.13 13.73 2.40
N GLU A 71 -16.15 14.04 3.25
CA GLU A 71 -16.34 14.81 4.49
C GLU A 71 -16.94 16.20 4.20
N VAL A 72 -16.47 16.86 3.14
CA VAL A 72 -16.97 18.17 2.69
C VAL A 72 -17.51 18.06 1.28
N ARG A 73 -18.82 18.28 1.10
CA ARG A 73 -19.52 18.11 -0.19
C ARG A 73 -19.56 19.34 -1.07
N ASN A 74 -19.35 20.53 -0.51
CA ASN A 74 -19.73 21.78 -1.18
C ASN A 74 -18.87 22.14 -2.39
N ASN A 75 -17.59 21.73 -2.43
CA ASN A 75 -16.61 22.21 -3.41
C ASN A 75 -15.80 21.05 -4.01
N ILE A 76 -16.46 19.94 -4.34
CA ILE A 76 -15.79 18.78 -4.94
C ILE A 76 -15.49 19.08 -6.41
N ASP A 77 -14.25 18.82 -6.83
CA ASP A 77 -13.89 18.82 -8.24
C ASP A 77 -14.55 17.64 -8.97
N MET A 78 -15.31 17.97 -10.01
CA MET A 78 -16.07 17.03 -10.86
C MET A 78 -15.36 16.72 -12.18
N THR A 79 -14.14 17.23 -12.40
CA THR A 79 -13.38 17.00 -13.65
C THR A 79 -12.62 15.67 -13.65
N SER A 80 -12.45 15.07 -12.48
CA SER A 80 -11.83 13.76 -12.24
C SER A 80 -12.81 12.85 -11.47
N GLY A 81 -12.54 11.54 -11.39
CA GLY A 81 -13.33 10.59 -10.58
C GLY A 81 -13.97 9.42 -11.35
N ASN A 82 -13.92 9.43 -12.68
CA ASN A 82 -14.29 8.29 -13.53
C ASN A 82 -13.47 8.31 -14.83
N LEU A 83 -12.17 8.05 -14.72
CA LEU A 83 -11.22 8.23 -15.83
C LEU A 83 -11.27 7.09 -16.85
N GLY A 84 -11.87 5.94 -16.49
CA GLY A 84 -12.01 4.79 -17.38
C GLY A 84 -10.70 4.04 -17.67
N LEU A 85 -9.68 4.23 -16.84
CA LEU A 85 -8.40 3.53 -16.94
C LEU A 85 -8.59 2.05 -16.65
N THR A 86 -7.86 1.22 -17.39
CA THR A 86 -7.68 -0.20 -17.13
C THR A 86 -6.72 -0.43 -15.96
N ASP A 87 -6.75 -1.62 -15.37
CA ASP A 87 -5.81 -1.99 -14.31
C ASP A 87 -4.34 -1.85 -14.75
N GLU A 88 -4.05 -2.22 -16.00
CA GLU A 88 -2.73 -2.10 -16.60
C GLU A 88 -2.28 -0.64 -16.71
N GLU A 89 -3.14 0.27 -17.16
CA GLU A 89 -2.82 1.70 -17.23
C GLU A 89 -2.59 2.31 -15.84
N GLU A 90 -3.40 1.91 -14.85
CA GLU A 90 -3.16 2.30 -13.46
C GLU A 90 -1.79 1.80 -12.97
N ASN A 91 -1.42 0.56 -13.29
CA ASN A 91 -0.13 -0.02 -12.91
C ASN A 91 1.04 0.73 -13.58
N GLN A 92 0.89 1.16 -14.84
CA GLN A 92 1.87 1.98 -15.55
C GLN A 92 2.05 3.36 -14.90
N ILE A 93 0.95 3.99 -14.45
CA ILE A 93 1.03 5.25 -13.69
C ILE A 93 1.75 5.03 -12.36
N VAL A 94 1.41 3.97 -11.63
CA VAL A 94 2.09 3.62 -10.37
C VAL A 94 3.58 3.41 -10.61
N ALA A 95 3.96 2.66 -11.65
CA ALA A 95 5.36 2.43 -12.01
C ALA A 95 6.08 3.76 -12.33
N PHE A 96 5.46 4.65 -13.08
CA PHE A 96 6.00 5.99 -13.35
C PHE A 96 6.19 6.80 -12.06
N LEU A 97 5.20 6.85 -11.17
CA LEU A 97 5.29 7.58 -9.89
C LEU A 97 6.40 7.03 -8.98
N GLN A 98 6.65 5.73 -9.04
CA GLN A 98 7.75 5.08 -8.33
C GLN A 98 9.12 5.54 -8.84
N THR A 99 9.28 5.81 -10.15
CA THR A 99 10.54 6.35 -10.71
C THR A 99 10.87 7.77 -10.23
N LEU A 100 9.87 8.53 -9.76
CA LEU A 100 10.07 9.87 -9.18
C LEU A 100 10.63 9.82 -7.75
N SER A 101 11.17 8.69 -7.34
CA SER A 101 11.93 8.56 -6.11
C SER A 101 13.38 8.91 -6.42
N ASP A 102 13.90 9.93 -5.74
CA ASP A 102 15.26 10.47 -5.89
C ASP A 102 16.41 9.49 -5.57
N GLY A 103 16.12 8.22 -5.30
CA GLY A 103 17.10 7.22 -4.88
C GLY A 103 17.73 7.52 -3.51
N PHE A 104 17.41 8.64 -2.85
CA PHE A 104 17.87 8.96 -1.51
C PHE A 104 17.01 8.21 -0.49
N THR A 105 17.11 6.90 -0.51
CA THR A 105 16.88 6.10 0.69
C THR A 105 18.13 6.27 1.53
N ARG A 106 18.03 6.77 2.77
CA ARG A 106 19.10 6.46 3.73
C ARG A 106 19.22 4.93 3.72
N PRO A 107 20.32 4.36 3.24
CA PRO A 107 20.41 2.92 3.09
C PRO A 107 20.41 2.35 4.50
N TYR A 108 19.30 1.74 4.89
CA TYR A 108 19.44 0.52 5.67
C TYR A 108 20.07 -0.47 4.69
N LEU A 109 21.29 -0.90 5.01
CA LEU A 109 22.18 -1.62 4.09
C LEU A 109 21.59 -2.96 3.59
N ASN A 110 20.48 -3.40 4.17
CA ASN A 110 19.62 -4.46 3.69
C ASN A 110 18.24 -4.29 4.39
N SER A 111 17.12 -4.47 3.66
CA SER A 111 15.76 -4.48 4.23
C SER A 111 15.60 -5.52 5.34
N ASP A 112 16.40 -6.59 5.29
CA ASP A 112 16.46 -7.66 6.29
C ASP A 112 17.29 -7.25 7.53
N THR A 113 18.05 -6.15 7.45
CA THR A 113 18.87 -5.60 8.55
C THR A 113 18.37 -4.24 9.01
N TYR A 114 17.06 -4.11 9.28
CA TYR A 114 16.61 -3.04 10.15
C TYR A 114 17.26 -3.23 11.53
N THR A 115 18.25 -2.38 11.85
CA THR A 115 18.96 -2.36 13.14
C THR A 115 18.32 -1.42 14.16
N GLY A 116 17.19 -0.79 13.80
CA GLY A 116 16.42 0.05 14.71
C GLY A 116 15.47 -0.74 15.61
N ALA A 117 14.83 -0.07 16.57
CA ALA A 117 13.72 -0.64 17.32
C ALA A 117 12.43 -0.49 16.50
N CYS A 118 11.67 -1.58 16.26
CA CYS A 118 10.34 -1.44 15.69
C CYS A 118 9.43 -0.82 16.76
N MET A 119 8.84 0.33 16.48
CA MET A 119 7.82 0.88 17.39
C MET A 119 6.53 0.10 17.16
N LYS A 120 5.83 -0.26 18.24
CA LYS A 120 4.49 -0.88 18.14
C LYS A 120 3.52 0.14 17.54
N GLY A 121 3.07 -0.13 16.32
CA GLY A 121 1.99 0.57 15.61
C GLY A 121 1.07 -0.46 14.92
N GLY A 122 -0.13 -0.04 14.51
CA GLY A 122 -1.25 -0.90 14.11
C GLY A 122 -1.03 -1.78 12.87
N SER A 123 -1.85 -2.83 12.72
CA SER A 123 -1.68 -3.87 11.70
C SER A 123 -1.95 -3.39 10.25
N ALA A 124 -1.08 -3.79 9.32
CA ALA A 124 -1.24 -3.57 7.86
C ALA A 124 -2.33 -4.44 7.20
N THR A 125 -2.90 -5.42 7.91
CA THR A 125 -3.77 -6.48 7.36
C THR A 125 -5.21 -6.06 6.99
N THR A 126 -5.60 -4.80 7.20
CA THR A 126 -6.98 -4.32 6.93
C THR A 126 -7.05 -3.24 5.86
N GLN A 127 -6.01 -3.11 5.03
CA GLN A 127 -5.82 -1.92 4.21
C GLN A 127 -6.31 -2.04 2.75
N GLY A 128 -6.87 -3.17 2.29
CA GLY A 128 -7.45 -3.34 0.95
C GLY A 128 -6.44 -3.36 -0.21
N ASN A 129 -5.15 -3.19 0.09
CA ASN A 129 -4.06 -3.22 -0.89
C ASN A 129 -3.95 -4.59 -1.57
N GLU A 130 -4.27 -5.66 -0.85
CA GLU A 130 -4.24 -7.04 -1.33
C GLU A 130 -5.24 -7.35 -2.46
N HIS A 131 -6.26 -6.50 -2.63
CA HIS A 131 -7.23 -6.61 -3.74
C HIS A 131 -6.78 -5.85 -4.99
N LEU A 132 -6.15 -4.69 -4.82
CA LEU A 132 -5.71 -3.83 -5.93
C LEU A 132 -4.31 -4.16 -6.44
N ILE A 133 -3.48 -4.73 -5.58
CA ILE A 133 -2.12 -5.14 -5.90
C ILE A 133 -2.13 -6.66 -5.74
N PRO A 134 -2.36 -7.43 -6.83
CA PRO A 134 -2.22 -8.87 -6.75
C PRO A 134 -0.84 -9.18 -6.20
N THR A 135 -0.77 -10.07 -5.21
CA THR A 135 0.53 -10.53 -4.70
C THR A 135 1.29 -11.09 -5.89
N PRO A 136 2.47 -10.53 -6.24
CA PRO A 136 3.27 -11.10 -7.31
C PRO A 136 3.51 -12.56 -6.95
N LEU A 137 3.32 -13.49 -7.89
CA LEU A 137 3.73 -14.87 -7.67
C LEU A 137 5.19 -14.82 -7.24
N LEU A 138 5.47 -15.27 -6.01
CA LEU A 138 6.83 -15.32 -5.53
C LEU A 138 7.63 -16.14 -6.55
N PRO A 139 8.71 -15.59 -7.12
CA PRO A 139 9.54 -16.38 -8.01
C PRO A 139 9.97 -17.63 -7.26
N ALA A 140 9.97 -18.77 -7.95
CA ALA A 140 10.50 -19.99 -7.37
C ALA A 140 11.89 -19.67 -6.80
N CYS A 141 12.09 -20.00 -5.52
CA CYS A 141 13.35 -19.76 -4.83
C CYS A 141 14.50 -20.22 -5.72
N ALA A 142 15.46 -19.33 -6.03
CA ALA A 142 16.55 -19.66 -6.92
C ALA A 142 17.23 -20.93 -6.42
N SER A 143 17.50 -21.88 -7.32
CA SER A 143 18.17 -23.16 -7.00
C SER A 143 19.56 -22.97 -6.41
N ALA A 144 20.15 -21.78 -6.56
CA ALA A 144 21.39 -21.36 -5.92
C ALA A 144 21.25 -21.01 -4.43
N ILE A 145 20.03 -20.82 -3.92
CA ILE A 145 19.75 -20.33 -2.56
C ILE A 145 18.94 -21.36 -1.75
N CYS A 146 17.97 -22.03 -2.36
CA CYS A 146 17.17 -23.06 -1.66
C CYS A 146 17.87 -24.42 -1.65
N GLY A 147 18.12 -24.95 -0.45
CA GLY A 147 18.76 -26.27 -0.23
C GLY A 147 20.27 -26.22 -0.02
N VAL A 148 20.89 -25.03 -0.02
CA VAL A 148 22.32 -24.86 0.31
C VAL A 148 22.45 -24.61 1.80
N ALA A 149 23.22 -25.47 2.48
CA ALA A 149 23.50 -25.36 3.90
C ALA A 149 24.19 -24.01 4.24
N PRO A 150 23.98 -23.45 5.45
CA PRO A 150 23.25 -24.04 6.57
C PRO A 150 21.76 -23.72 6.52
N VAL A 151 20.93 -24.77 6.56
CA VAL A 151 19.48 -24.63 6.80
C VAL A 151 19.30 -24.25 8.27
N PRO A 152 18.51 -23.21 8.62
CA PRO A 152 18.27 -22.85 10.01
C PRO A 152 17.71 -24.05 10.77
N SER A 153 18.32 -24.36 11.91
CA SER A 153 17.93 -25.47 12.76
C SER A 153 16.46 -25.35 13.16
N PRO A 154 15.68 -26.45 13.22
CA PRO A 154 14.34 -26.42 13.78
C PRO A 154 14.40 -25.95 15.24
N SER A 155 13.40 -25.20 15.66
CA SER A 155 13.26 -24.71 17.04
C SER A 155 13.24 -25.89 18.02
N ILE A 156 14.10 -25.83 19.03
CA ILE A 156 14.16 -26.79 20.15
C ILE A 156 12.84 -26.69 20.94
N PRO A 157 12.24 -27.83 21.35
CA PRO A 157 10.95 -27.86 22.06
C PRO A 157 10.93 -27.10 23.39
#